data_AF-A0A1L8D8X8-F1
#
_entry.id   AF-A0A1L8D8X8-F1
#
_cell.length_a   1.000
_cell.length_b   1.000
_cell.length_c   1.000
_cell.angle_alpha   90.00
_cell.angle_beta   90.00
_cell.angle_gamma   90.00
#
_symmetry.space_group_name_H-M   'P 1'
#
loop_
_entity.id
_entity.type
_entity.pdbx_description
1 polymer ?
#
loop_
_entity_poly.entity_id
_entity_poly.type
_entity_poly.pdbx_seq_one_letter_code
_entity_poly.pdbx_strand_id
1 'polypeptide(L)'
;MGALGFMILFVGFLATGATRYKVYRAWRSRVGGRISCAVFMGITYILNIVWILILCFLAIVTFVFTIFWHMCSTPDVQSHKSCIDFTQFYFMFPDGTPQERMKVCKEFEVKAFCKDSVETAEIMFILAFVSCLLIILSLVHYLMCLAANYAHIRDHEKFQELQEMQNLNDMEYSAASKERF
;
A
#
# COMPACT_ATOMS: atom_id res chain seq x y z
N MET A 1 3.14 -15.64 0.06
CA MET A 1 2.79 -14.20 -0.07
C MET A 1 2.77 -13.70 -1.52
N GLY A 2 3.67 -14.17 -2.41
CA GLY A 2 3.63 -13.82 -3.84
C GLY A 2 2.32 -14.17 -4.57
N ALA A 3 1.66 -15.27 -4.20
CA ALA A 3 0.36 -15.66 -4.78
C ALA A 3 -0.77 -14.66 -4.49
N LEU A 4 -0.77 -14.03 -3.31
CA LEU A 4 -1.74 -12.99 -2.96
C LEU A 4 -1.45 -11.68 -3.73
N GLY A 5 -0.17 -11.33 -3.89
CA GLY A 5 0.25 -10.22 -4.75
C GLY A 5 -0.14 -10.44 -6.21
N PHE A 6 0.03 -11.65 -6.72
CA PHE A 6 -0.40 -12.03 -8.07
C PHE A 6 -1.92 -11.99 -8.24
N MET A 7 -2.68 -12.46 -7.24
CA MET A 7 -4.14 -12.37 -7.25
C MET A 7 -4.63 -10.92 -7.24
N ILE A 8 -4.02 -10.05 -6.44
CA ILE A 8 -4.37 -8.62 -6.40
C ILE A 8 -3.98 -7.92 -7.69
N LEU A 9 -2.81 -8.23 -8.27
CA LEU A 9 -2.40 -7.75 -9.59
C LEU A 9 -3.35 -8.25 -10.69
N PHE A 10 -3.76 -9.51 -10.66
CA PHE A 10 -4.67 -10.11 -11.64
C PHE A 10 -6.07 -9.48 -11.56
N VAL A 11 -6.60 -9.28 -10.35
CA VAL A 11 -7.85 -8.53 -10.12
C VAL A 11 -7.69 -7.07 -10.58
N GLY A 12 -6.53 -6.46 -10.33
CA GLY A 12 -6.20 -5.10 -10.77
C GLY A 12 -6.18 -4.95 -12.30
N PHE A 13 -5.56 -5.91 -13.02
CA PHE A 13 -5.50 -5.98 -14.48
C PHE A 13 -6.86 -6.27 -15.13
N LEU A 14 -7.66 -7.14 -14.52
CA LEU A 14 -9.00 -7.44 -15.02
C LEU A 14 -9.97 -6.25 -14.87
N ALA A 15 -9.70 -5.34 -13.93
CA ALA A 15 -10.48 -4.14 -13.67
C ALA A 15 -10.11 -2.95 -14.58
N THR A 16 -8.87 -2.85 -15.08
CA THR A 16 -8.43 -1.82 -16.03
C THR A 16 -8.84 -2.14 -17.47
N GLY A 17 -10.07 -1.77 -17.82
CA GLY A 17 -10.39 -1.22 -19.14
C GLY A 17 -10.83 -2.18 -20.27
N ALA A 18 -10.18 -3.31 -20.50
CA ALA A 18 -10.42 -4.08 -21.73
C ALA A 18 -11.53 -5.15 -21.63
N THR A 19 -11.83 -5.67 -20.43
CA THR A 19 -12.83 -6.76 -20.25
C THR A 19 -14.27 -6.27 -20.37
N ARG A 20 -14.52 -4.96 -20.23
CA ARG A 20 -15.85 -4.35 -20.44
C ARG A 20 -16.32 -4.38 -21.89
N TYR A 21 -15.41 -4.41 -22.87
CA TYR A 21 -15.80 -4.28 -24.27
C TYR A 21 -16.28 -5.59 -24.92
N LYS A 22 -15.85 -6.75 -24.41
CA LYS A 22 -16.17 -8.05 -25.03
C LYS A 22 -17.34 -8.82 -24.40
N VAL A 23 -17.67 -8.62 -23.11
CA VAL A 23 -18.55 -9.56 -22.39
C VAL A 23 -19.96 -9.04 -22.10
N TYR A 24 -20.22 -7.73 -22.05
CA TYR A 24 -21.53 -7.25 -21.64
C TYR A 24 -22.10 -6.15 -22.55
N ARG A 25 -22.80 -6.59 -23.60
CA ARG A 25 -23.51 -5.77 -24.61
C ARG A 25 -24.82 -5.15 -24.12
N ALA A 26 -25.21 -5.33 -22.84
CA ALA A 26 -26.50 -4.88 -22.30
C ALA A 26 -26.38 -3.61 -21.44
N TRP A 27 -27.40 -2.73 -21.50
CA TRP A 27 -27.54 -1.45 -20.78
C TRP A 27 -27.19 -1.53 -19.27
N ARG A 28 -27.45 -2.67 -18.61
CA ARG A 28 -27.11 -2.99 -17.21
C ARG A 28 -25.60 -3.04 -16.91
N SER A 29 -24.76 -3.21 -17.93
CA SER A 29 -23.29 -3.25 -17.87
C SER A 29 -22.63 -1.88 -17.69
N ARG A 30 -23.28 -0.82 -18.21
CA ARG A 30 -22.75 0.55 -18.09
C ARG A 30 -22.76 1.01 -16.64
N VAL A 31 -23.83 0.70 -15.90
CA VAL A 31 -24.00 0.94 -14.46
C VAL A 31 -23.04 0.08 -13.62
N GLY A 32 -22.85 -1.21 -13.99
CA GLY A 32 -21.96 -2.13 -13.28
C GLY A 32 -20.50 -1.68 -13.23
N GLY A 33 -19.98 -1.07 -14.30
CA GLY A 33 -18.59 -0.60 -14.29
C GLY A 33 -18.32 0.66 -13.48
N ARG A 34 -19.33 1.48 -13.13
CA ARG A 34 -19.13 2.61 -12.19
C ARG A 34 -19.11 2.15 -10.75
N ILE A 35 -20.06 1.29 -10.38
CA ILE A 35 -20.10 0.68 -9.05
C ILE A 35 -18.82 -0.13 -8.84
N SER A 36 -18.41 -0.90 -9.85
CA SER A 36 -17.15 -1.63 -9.82
C SER A 36 -15.94 -0.70 -9.68
N CYS A 37 -15.83 0.37 -10.49
CA CYS A 37 -14.71 1.31 -10.41
C CYS A 37 -14.65 2.06 -9.06
N ALA A 38 -15.80 2.49 -8.52
CA ALA A 38 -15.88 3.15 -7.22
C ALA A 38 -15.53 2.19 -6.07
N VAL A 39 -16.00 0.94 -6.12
CA VAL A 39 -15.66 -0.10 -5.13
C VAL A 39 -14.16 -0.41 -5.18
N PHE A 40 -13.58 -0.57 -6.37
CA PHE A 40 -12.13 -0.80 -6.50
C PHE A 40 -11.32 0.39 -6.02
N MET A 41 -11.74 1.62 -6.31
CA MET A 41 -11.10 2.83 -5.79
C MET A 41 -11.11 2.84 -4.25
N GLY A 42 -12.25 2.48 -3.64
CA GLY A 42 -12.37 2.35 -2.19
C GLY A 42 -11.46 1.25 -1.61
N ILE A 43 -11.43 0.06 -2.21
CA ILE A 43 -10.56 -1.05 -1.79
C ILE A 43 -9.09 -0.66 -1.89
N THR A 44 -8.66 -0.09 -3.02
CA THR A 44 -7.28 0.36 -3.23
C THR A 44 -6.88 1.43 -2.22
N TYR A 45 -7.79 2.36 -1.89
CA TYR A 45 -7.54 3.40 -0.90
C TYR A 45 -7.34 2.82 0.51
N ILE A 46 -8.20 1.89 0.94
CA ILE A 46 -8.06 1.20 2.23
C ILE A 46 -6.75 0.40 2.26
N LEU A 47 -6.44 -0.33 1.18
CA LEU A 47 -5.21 -1.09 1.07
C LEU A 47 -3.98 -0.18 1.16
N ASN A 48 -4.02 1.00 0.53
CA ASN A 48 -2.95 2.00 0.62
C ASN A 48 -2.73 2.47 2.06
N ILE A 49 -3.79 2.78 2.81
CA ILE A 49 -3.71 3.15 4.23
C ILE A 49 -3.06 2.02 5.05
N VAL A 50 -3.47 0.77 4.82
CA VAL A 50 -2.89 -0.39 5.51
C VAL A 50 -1.39 -0.52 5.23
N TRP A 51 -0.96 -0.36 3.97
CA TRP A 51 0.47 -0.42 3.62
C TRP A 51 1.26 0.76 4.20
N ILE A 52 0.67 1.95 4.31
CA ILE A 52 1.31 3.08 5.00
C ILE A 52 1.53 2.76 6.48
N LEU A 53 0.56 2.16 7.16
CA LEU A 53 0.73 1.73 8.55
C LEU A 53 1.83 0.67 8.71
N ILE A 54 1.87 -0.30 7.79
CA ILE A 54 2.95 -1.32 7.75
C ILE A 54 4.31 -0.63 7.53
N LEU A 55 4.40 0.34 6.62
CA LEU A 55 5.63 1.10 6.39
C LEU A 55 6.10 1.83 7.66
N CYS A 56 5.19 2.48 8.38
CA CYS A 56 5.51 3.16 9.64
C CYS A 56 6.06 2.17 10.69
N PHE A 57 5.43 1.01 10.83
CA PHE A 57 5.92 -0.04 11.72
C PHE A 57 7.31 -0.55 11.29
N LEU A 58 7.49 -0.86 10.00
CA LEU A 58 8.77 -1.29 9.45
C LEU A 58 9.86 -0.23 9.66
N ALA A 59 9.54 1.06 9.50
CA ALA A 59 10.49 2.14 9.75
C ALA A 59 11.03 2.12 11.19
N ILE A 60 10.16 1.90 12.18
CA ILE A 60 10.53 1.80 13.59
C ILE A 60 11.43 0.58 13.81
N VAL A 61 11.05 -0.58 13.26
CA VAL A 61 11.83 -1.82 13.42
C VAL A 61 13.21 -1.68 12.77
N THR A 62 13.28 -1.20 11.52
CA THR A 62 14.55 -0.95 10.83
C THR A 62 15.44 0.00 11.63
N PHE A 63 14.87 1.08 12.18
CA PHE A 63 15.63 2.02 13.01
C PHE A 63 16.24 1.35 14.26
N VAL A 64 15.48 0.51 14.95
CA VAL A 64 15.98 -0.25 16.12
C VAL A 64 17.12 -1.18 15.73
N PHE A 65 16.98 -1.94 14.62
CA PHE A 65 18.04 -2.83 14.15
C PHE A 65 19.29 -2.08 13.66
N THR A 66 19.14 -0.90 13.05
CA THR A 66 20.28 -0.05 12.68
C THR A 66 21.02 0.48 13.91
N ILE A 67 20.33 0.80 15.01
CA ILE A 67 20.99 1.12 16.29
C ILE A 67 21.80 -0.09 16.78
N PHE A 68 21.21 -1.28 16.76
CA PHE A 68 21.89 -2.51 17.17
C PHE A 68 23.13 -2.81 16.30
N TRP A 69 23.03 -2.56 15.00
CA TRP A 69 24.15 -2.68 14.07
C TRP A 69 25.29 -1.72 14.42
N HIS A 70 24.98 -0.46 14.71
CA HIS A 70 25.99 0.50 15.15
C HIS A 70 26.63 0.14 16.49
N MET A 71 25.87 -0.40 17.44
CA MET A 71 26.46 -0.93 18.67
C MET A 71 27.43 -2.07 18.39
N CYS A 72 27.07 -3.01 17.50
CA CYS A 72 27.93 -4.10 17.06
C CYS A 72 29.17 -3.65 16.27
N SER A 73 29.08 -2.54 15.53
CA SER A 73 30.18 -2.00 14.72
C SER A 73 31.25 -1.30 15.56
N THR A 74 31.01 -1.03 16.84
CA THR A 74 31.96 -0.35 17.73
C THR A 74 33.24 -1.19 17.90
N PRO A 75 34.44 -0.63 17.69
CA PRO A 75 35.71 -1.38 17.70
C PRO A 75 36.02 -2.05 19.05
N ASP A 76 35.54 -1.51 20.17
CA ASP A 76 35.71 -2.11 21.49
C ASP A 76 34.87 -3.39 21.69
N VAL A 77 33.70 -3.44 21.05
CA VAL A 77 32.82 -4.63 21.05
C VAL A 77 33.37 -5.69 20.10
N GLN A 78 33.87 -5.27 18.93
CA GLN A 78 34.51 -6.17 17.97
C GLN A 78 35.83 -6.77 18.49
N SER A 79 36.58 -6.01 19.30
CA SER A 79 37.83 -6.48 19.92
C SER A 79 37.61 -7.20 21.26
N HIS A 80 36.36 -7.50 21.63
CA HIS A 80 35.96 -8.18 22.86
C HIS A 80 36.47 -7.50 24.15
N LYS A 81 36.78 -6.20 24.08
CA LYS A 81 37.20 -5.40 25.24
C LYS A 81 36.01 -4.84 26.02
N SER A 82 34.88 -4.65 25.35
CA SER A 82 33.64 -4.11 25.92
C SER A 82 32.44 -5.00 25.62
N CYS A 83 31.52 -5.10 26.59
CA CYS A 83 30.26 -5.81 26.43
C CYS A 83 29.20 -4.94 25.74
N ILE A 84 28.22 -5.58 25.09
CA ILE A 84 27.01 -4.89 24.64
C ILE A 84 26.12 -4.66 25.85
N ASP A 85 25.84 -3.40 26.17
CA ASP A 85 25.05 -3.02 27.34
C ASP A 85 23.64 -2.57 26.92
N PHE A 86 22.62 -3.39 27.23
CA PHE A 86 21.22 -3.08 26.97
C PHE A 86 20.51 -2.40 28.14
N THR A 87 21.22 -1.98 29.20
CA THR A 87 20.60 -1.23 30.32
C THR A 87 19.95 0.07 29.87
N GLN A 88 20.41 0.66 28.76
CA GLN A 88 19.78 1.82 28.11
C GLN A 88 18.36 1.52 27.61
N PHE A 89 18.08 0.25 27.29
CA PHE A 89 16.79 -0.25 26.84
C PHE A 89 16.03 -0.99 27.94
N TYR A 90 16.27 -0.66 29.23
CA TYR A 90 15.64 -1.34 30.36
C TYR A 90 14.10 -1.41 30.25
N PHE A 91 13.48 -0.40 29.63
CA PHE A 91 12.03 -0.34 29.41
C PHE A 91 11.48 -1.47 28.50
N MET A 92 12.34 -2.12 27.72
CA MET A 92 11.97 -3.22 26.82
C MET A 92 12.02 -4.58 27.54
N PHE A 93 12.58 -4.65 28.75
CA PHE A 93 12.67 -5.88 29.53
C PHE A 93 11.57 -5.97 30.61
N PRO A 94 11.11 -7.19 30.97
CA PRO A 94 10.14 -7.37 32.05
C PRO A 94 10.65 -6.89 33.41
N ASP A 95 9.75 -6.39 34.25
CA ASP A 95 10.06 -5.91 35.59
C ASP A 95 10.84 -6.96 36.42
N GLY A 96 11.95 -6.53 37.04
CA GLY A 96 12.80 -7.39 37.86
C GLY A 96 13.90 -8.16 37.10
N THR A 97 14.16 -7.83 35.84
CA THR A 97 15.35 -8.37 35.15
C THR A 97 16.64 -7.82 35.79
N PRO A 98 17.58 -8.66 36.23
CA PRO A 98 18.86 -8.22 36.78
C PRO A 98 19.74 -7.62 35.68
N GLN A 99 20.45 -6.53 35.99
CA GLN A 99 21.30 -5.79 35.05
C GLN A 99 22.37 -6.66 34.36
N GLU A 100 22.84 -7.70 35.04
CA GLU A 100 23.82 -8.65 34.46
C GLU A 100 23.26 -9.43 33.27
N ARG A 101 21.94 -9.70 33.24
CA ARG A 101 21.28 -10.35 32.08
C ARG A 101 20.99 -9.38 30.93
N MET A 102 21.17 -8.08 31.15
CA MET A 102 21.04 -7.05 30.11
C MET A 102 22.39 -6.76 29.43
N LYS A 103 23.48 -7.42 29.85
CA LYS A 103 24.81 -7.25 29.26
C LYS A 103 25.20 -8.53 28.52
N VAL A 104 25.56 -8.39 27.25
CA VAL A 104 26.07 -9.50 26.44
C VAL A 104 27.59 -9.35 26.37
N CYS A 105 28.29 -10.17 27.16
CA CYS A 105 29.74 -10.12 27.33
C CYS A 105 30.46 -11.34 26.74
N LYS A 106 29.80 -12.49 26.62
CA LYS A 106 30.47 -13.71 26.15
C LYS A 106 30.74 -13.60 24.65
N GLU A 107 31.97 -13.89 24.23
CA GLU A 107 32.41 -13.81 22.83
C GLU A 107 31.49 -14.57 21.86
N PHE A 108 31.05 -15.77 22.25
CA PHE A 108 30.08 -16.55 21.48
C PHE A 108 28.71 -15.88 21.36
N GLU A 109 28.20 -15.28 22.44
CA GLU A 109 26.89 -14.62 22.46
C GLU A 109 26.91 -13.31 21.66
N VAL A 110 28.01 -12.55 21.73
CA VAL A 110 28.22 -11.32 20.93
C VAL A 110 28.26 -11.66 19.44
N LYS A 111 28.99 -12.72 19.06
CA LYS A 111 29.07 -13.14 17.65
C LYS A 111 27.72 -13.62 17.11
N ALA A 112 27.00 -14.45 17.88
CA ALA A 112 25.68 -14.93 17.50
C ALA A 112 24.66 -13.78 17.39
N PHE A 113 24.72 -12.80 18.28
CA PHE A 113 23.84 -11.63 18.22
C PHE A 113 24.17 -10.73 17.03
N CYS A 114 25.40 -10.24 16.92
CA CYS A 114 25.77 -9.26 15.91
C CYS A 114 25.77 -9.81 14.49
N LYS A 115 26.26 -11.04 14.29
CA LYS A 115 26.43 -11.64 12.96
C LYS A 115 25.21 -12.44 12.52
N ASP A 116 24.73 -13.36 13.36
CA ASP A 116 23.64 -14.26 12.94
C ASP A 116 22.28 -13.57 13.02
N SER A 117 22.09 -12.64 13.97
CA SER A 117 20.80 -11.96 14.17
C SER A 117 20.75 -10.57 13.54
N VAL A 118 21.59 -9.64 13.98
CA VAL A 118 21.48 -8.22 13.61
C VAL A 118 21.80 -7.98 12.14
N GLU A 119 22.93 -8.49 11.63
CA GLU A 119 23.34 -8.34 10.21
C GLU A 119 22.25 -8.83 9.26
N THR A 120 21.81 -10.07 9.49
CA THR A 120 20.83 -10.74 8.63
C THR A 120 19.46 -10.06 8.73
N ALA A 121 19.02 -9.70 9.93
CA ALA A 121 17.74 -9.05 10.14
C ALA A 121 17.70 -7.64 9.52
N GLU A 122 18.74 -6.83 9.70
CA GLU A 122 18.79 -5.47 9.17
C GLU A 122 18.63 -5.46 7.64
N ILE A 123 19.39 -6.30 6.93
CA ILE A 123 19.29 -6.39 5.47
C ILE A 123 17.87 -6.77 5.04
N MET A 124 17.26 -7.75 5.71
CA MET A 124 15.90 -8.19 5.40
C MET A 124 14.86 -7.09 5.66
N PHE A 125 15.01 -6.33 6.74
CA PHE A 125 14.10 -5.21 7.06
C PHE A 125 14.28 -4.03 6.10
N ILE A 126 15.50 -3.71 5.67
CA ILE A 126 15.75 -2.69 4.65
C ILE A 126 15.09 -3.11 3.33
N LEU A 127 15.26 -4.35 2.89
CA LEU A 127 14.62 -4.86 1.67
C LEU A 127 13.09 -4.85 1.78
N ALA A 128 12.53 -5.21 2.94
CA ALA A 128 11.09 -5.14 3.20
C ALA A 128 10.58 -3.69 3.16
N PHE A 129 11.33 -2.74 3.71
CA PHE A 129 10.99 -1.32 3.70
C PHE A 129 10.95 -0.76 2.26
N VAL A 130 11.97 -1.04 1.46
CA VAL A 130 12.01 -0.65 0.04
C VAL A 130 10.86 -1.29 -0.74
N SER A 131 10.57 -2.56 -0.49
CA SER A 131 9.45 -3.27 -1.13
C SER A 131 8.10 -2.64 -0.78
N CYS A 132 7.90 -2.26 0.49
CA CYS A 132 6.70 -1.60 0.94
C CYS A 132 6.51 -0.23 0.27
N LEU A 133 7.59 0.55 0.11
CA LEU A 133 7.57 1.81 -0.64
C LEU A 133 7.12 1.62 -2.09
N LEU A 134 7.66 0.60 -2.78
CA LEU A 134 7.26 0.28 -4.15
C LEU A 134 5.78 -0.11 -4.26
N ILE A 135 5.27 -0.87 -3.29
CA ILE A 135 3.84 -1.23 -3.25
C ILE A 135 2.97 0.02 -3.09
N ILE A 136 3.32 0.92 -2.16
CA ILE A 136 2.58 2.17 -1.95
C ILE A 136 2.58 3.03 -3.20
N LEU A 137 3.75 3.21 -3.84
CA LEU A 137 3.86 3.94 -5.11
C LEU A 137 2.98 3.31 -6.20
N SER A 138 3.01 1.98 -6.34
CA SER A 138 2.17 1.25 -7.30
C SER A 138 0.67 1.48 -7.03
N LEU A 139 0.23 1.40 -5.78
CA LEU A 139 -1.18 1.63 -5.39
C LEU A 139 -1.63 3.07 -5.65
N VAL A 140 -0.77 4.06 -5.42
CA VAL A 140 -1.07 5.47 -5.73
C VAL A 140 -1.22 5.68 -7.24
N HIS A 141 -0.33 5.13 -8.06
CA HIS A 141 -0.46 5.19 -9.52
C HIS A 141 -1.73 4.49 -9.99
N TYR A 142 -2.05 3.33 -9.42
CA TYR A 142 -3.27 2.61 -9.74
C TYR A 142 -4.52 3.43 -9.38
N LEU A 143 -4.54 4.09 -8.21
CA LEU A 143 -5.61 4.98 -7.80
C LEU A 143 -5.77 6.18 -8.74
N MET A 144 -4.66 6.76 -9.21
CA MET A 144 -4.67 7.85 -10.19
C MET A 144 -5.33 7.41 -11.51
N CYS A 145 -4.97 6.22 -12.02
CA CYS A 145 -5.58 5.66 -13.22
C CYS A 145 -7.08 5.36 -13.03
N LEU A 146 -7.47 4.80 -11.88
CA LEU A 146 -8.87 4.58 -11.55
C LEU A 146 -9.67 5.89 -11.46
N ALA A 147 -9.09 6.93 -10.86
CA ALA A 147 -9.71 8.24 -10.73
C ALA A 147 -9.93 8.91 -12.10
N ALA A 148 -8.94 8.85 -12.99
CA ALA A 148 -9.07 9.34 -14.36
C ALA A 148 -10.17 8.59 -15.13
N ASN A 149 -10.21 7.26 -15.03
CA ASN A 149 -11.24 6.44 -15.65
C ASN A 149 -12.64 6.73 -15.08
N TYR A 150 -12.75 6.92 -13.76
CA TYR A 150 -14.00 7.28 -13.11
C TYR A 150 -14.51 8.65 -13.57
N ALA A 151 -13.63 9.65 -13.63
CA ALA A 151 -13.97 10.99 -14.13
C ALA A 151 -14.45 10.94 -15.59
N HIS A 152 -13.71 10.25 -16.47
CA HIS A 152 -14.09 10.10 -17.87
C HIS A 152 -15.47 9.44 -18.05
N ILE A 153 -15.75 8.36 -17.31
CA ILE A 153 -17.06 7.69 -17.37
C ILE A 153 -18.19 8.59 -16.83
N ARG A 154 -17.92 9.37 -15.78
CA ARG A 154 -18.88 10.32 -15.21
C ARG A 154 -19.17 11.47 -16.17
N ASP A 155 -18.15 12.00 -16.84
CA ASP A 155 -18.30 13.14 -17.74
C ASP A 155 -19.06 12.74 -19.02
N HIS A 156 -18.79 11.53 -19.55
CA HIS A 156 -19.57 10.99 -20.67
C HIS A 156 -21.06 10.80 -20.36
N GLU A 157 -21.41 10.43 -19.12
CA GLU A 157 -22.81 10.33 -18.71
C GLU A 157 -23.47 11.70 -18.68
N LYS A 158 -22.83 12.68 -18.03
CA LYS A 158 -23.37 14.05 -18.01
C LYS A 158 -23.59 14.59 -19.41
N PHE A 159 -22.68 14.29 -20.34
CA PHE A 159 -22.84 14.67 -21.74
C PHE A 159 -24.03 13.96 -22.40
N GLN A 160 -24.23 12.67 -22.13
CA GLN A 160 -25.37 11.91 -22.65
C GLN A 160 -26.71 12.40 -22.06
N GLU A 161 -26.77 12.68 -20.76
CA GLU A 161 -27.94 13.27 -20.09
C GLU A 161 -28.31 14.65 -20.66
N LEU A 162 -27.31 15.49 -20.94
CA LEU A 162 -27.50 16.79 -21.59
C LEU A 162 -28.05 16.64 -23.01
N GLN A 163 -27.54 15.69 -23.81
CA GLN A 163 -28.09 15.40 -25.15
C GLN A 163 -29.52 14.88 -25.10
N GLU A 164 -29.85 14.01 -24.14
CA GLU A 164 -31.21 13.50 -23.96
C GLU A 164 -32.18 14.64 -23.59
N MET A 165 -31.78 15.58 -22.71
CA MET A 165 -32.58 16.77 -22.42
C MET A 165 -32.73 17.71 -23.63
N GLN A 166 -31.68 17.93 -24.43
CA GLN A 166 -31.77 18.74 -25.65
C GLN A 166 -32.75 18.13 -26.66
N ASN A 167 -32.65 16.83 -26.92
CA ASN A 167 -33.53 16.14 -27.85
C ASN A 167 -35.00 16.18 -27.39
N LEU A 168 -35.27 16.06 -26.08
CA LEU A 168 -36.63 16.19 -25.54
C LEU A 168 -37.18 17.60 -25.76
N ASN A 169 -36.37 18.62 -25.49
CA ASN A 169 -36.74 20.02 -25.69
C ASN A 169 -37.06 20.29 -27.19
N ASP A 170 -36.22 19.81 -28.11
CA ASP A 170 -36.43 19.96 -29.56
C ASP A 170 -37.72 19.27 -30.04
N MET A 171 -38.07 18.12 -29.46
CA MET A 171 -39.34 17.43 -29.74
C MET A 171 -40.54 18.23 -29.22
N GLU A 172 -40.47 18.82 -28.02
CA GLU A 172 -41.53 19.68 -27.48
C GLU A 172 -41.73 20.94 -28.34
N TYR A 173 -40.65 21.60 -28.79
CA TYR A 173 -40.73 22.75 -29.70
C TYR A 173 -41.37 22.38 -31.04
N SER A 174 -41.00 21.22 -31.62
CA SER A 174 -41.63 20.74 -32.85
C SER A 174 -43.11 20.43 -32.66
N ALA A 175 -43.49 19.78 -31.55
CA ALA A 175 -44.88 19.47 -31.23
C ALA A 175 -45.71 20.76 -31.06
N ALA A 176 -45.21 21.73 -30.29
CA ALA A 176 -45.88 23.02 -30.08
C ALA A 176 -45.99 23.85 -31.37
N SER A 177 -44.99 23.76 -32.27
CA SER A 177 -45.08 24.42 -33.58
C SER A 177 -46.18 23.82 -34.47
N LYS A 178 -46.42 22.50 -34.35
CA LYS A 178 -47.38 21.77 -35.18
C LYS A 178 -48.83 21.99 -34.75
N GLU A 179 -49.07 22.33 -33.48
CA GLU A 179 -50.40 22.74 -32.98
C GLU A 179 -50.77 24.19 -33.34
N ARG A 180 -49.80 24.98 -33.81
CA ARG A 180 -50.01 26.40 -34.16
C ARG A 180 -50.41 26.63 -35.61
N PHE A 181 -50.49 25.57 -36.43
CA PHE A 181 -50.89 25.59 -37.84
C PHE A 181 -52.16 24.77 -38.06
#